data_AF-A0AA40SQQ4-F1
#
_entry.id   AF-A0AA40SQQ4-F1
#
_cell.length_a   1.000
_cell.length_b   1.000
_cell.length_c   1.000
_cell.angle_alpha   90.00
_cell.angle_beta   90.00
_cell.angle_gamma   90.00
#
_symmetry.space_group_name_H-M   'P 1'
#
loop_
_entity.id
_entity.type
_entity.pdbx_description
1 polymer ?
#
loop_
_entity_poly.entity_id
_entity_poly.type
_entity_poly.pdbx_seq_one_letter_code
_entity_poly.pdbx_strand_id
1 'polypeptide(L)' 'MTKRVLLGIADRRVLLLDATRFTGQGLYQVAPLSDFDDIIVDAAAGPEQIEALQEHTDAVFHVVDVP' A
#
# COMPACT_ATOMS: atom_id res chain seq x y z
N MET A 1 7.58 13.97 -13.38
CA MET A 1 6.97 14.91 -12.40
C MET A 1 5.47 14.64 -12.41
N THR A 2 4.96 13.53 -11.83
CA THR A 2 3.58 13.11 -12.23
C THR A 2 2.76 12.23 -11.27
N LYS A 3 3.24 11.78 -10.10
CA LYS A 3 2.38 11.01 -9.16
C LYS A 3 2.37 11.57 -7.75
N ARG A 4 3.53 11.97 -7.22
CA ARG A 4 3.68 12.61 -5.91
C ARG A 4 2.92 13.93 -5.75
N VAL A 5 2.85 14.74 -6.81
CA VAL A 5 2.06 15.98 -6.78
C VAL A 5 0.57 15.66 -6.67
N LEU A 6 0.08 14.63 -7.36
CA LEU A 6 -1.33 14.21 -7.28
C LEU A 6 -1.68 13.65 -5.90
N LEU A 7 -0.76 12.90 -5.27
CA LEU A 7 -0.90 12.50 -3.87
C LEU A 7 -1.06 13.75 -3.00
N GLY A 8 -0.20 14.75 -3.15
CA GLY A 8 -0.26 15.99 -2.36
C GLY A 8 -1.58 16.78 -2.44
N ILE A 9 -2.38 16.64 -3.50
CA ILE A 9 -3.63 17.39 -3.71
C ILE A 9 -4.87 16.50 -3.43
N ALA A 10 -4.71 15.19 -3.28
CA ALA A 10 -5.81 14.29 -3.03
C ALA A 10 -6.28 14.40 -1.57
N ASP A 11 -7.60 14.58 -1.38
CA ASP A 11 -8.25 14.56 -0.06
C ASP A 11 -8.17 13.18 0.62
N ARG A 12 -8.02 12.11 -0.17
CA ARG A 12 -7.85 10.75 0.33
C ARG A 12 -6.98 9.93 -0.61
N ARG A 13 -6.02 9.21 -0.06
CA ARG A 13 -4.96 8.52 -0.82
C ARG A 13 -5.01 7.03 -0.49
N VAL A 14 -5.38 6.23 -1.48
CA VAL A 14 -5.54 4.78 -1.33
C VAL A 14 -4.45 4.06 -2.13
N LEU A 15 -3.73 3.15 -1.47
CA LEU A 15 -2.74 2.27 -2.10
C LEU A 15 -3.32 0.87 -2.25
N LEU A 16 -3.26 0.31 -3.46
CA LEU A 16 -3.60 -1.10 -3.71
C LEU A 16 -2.31 -1.91 -3.85
N LEU A 17 -2.12 -2.88 -2.97
CA LEU A 17 -0.99 -3.81 -2.97
C LEU A 17 -1.48 -5.23 -3.32
N ASP A 18 -0.95 -5.73 -4.43
CA ASP A 18 -1.14 -7.12 -4.85
C ASP A 18 -0.03 -8.01 -4.25
N ALA A 19 -0.40 -9.18 -3.73
CA ALA A 19 0.49 -10.19 -3.14
C ALA A 19 1.65 -10.57 -4.08
N THR A 20 1.44 -10.50 -5.40
CA THR A 20 2.49 -10.81 -6.39
C THR A 20 3.59 -9.73 -6.49
N ARG A 21 3.34 -8.52 -5.95
CA ARG A 21 4.27 -7.38 -6.01
C ARG A 21 5.26 -7.35 -4.84
N PHE A 22 5.12 -8.25 -3.86
CA PHE A 22 6.01 -8.35 -2.71
C PHE A 22 7.35 -9.03 -3.04
N THR A 23 7.43 -9.85 -4.10
CA THR A 23 8.62 -10.65 -4.42
C THR A 23 9.63 -9.94 -5.33
N GLY A 24 9.34 -8.73 -5.79
CA GLY A 24 10.25 -7.94 -6.62
C GLY A 24 10.63 -6.62 -5.95
N GLN A 25 11.81 -6.10 -6.28
CA GLN A 25 12.22 -4.70 -6.06
C GLN A 25 11.25 -3.64 -6.67
N GLY A 26 10.05 -4.06 -7.09
CA GLY A 26 9.03 -3.31 -7.80
C GLY A 26 8.17 -2.42 -6.91
N LEU A 27 8.40 -2.37 -5.61
CA LEU A 27 7.99 -1.21 -4.81
C LEU A 27 8.93 -0.03 -5.16
N TYR A 28 8.94 0.38 -6.43
CA TYR A 28 9.44 1.69 -6.81
C TYR A 28 8.65 2.68 -5.97
N GLN A 29 9.26 3.18 -4.90
CA GLN A 29 8.62 4.04 -3.90
C GLN A 29 8.17 5.33 -4.59
N VAL A 30 6.97 5.30 -5.15
CA VAL A 30 6.31 6.46 -5.75
C VAL A 30 6.09 7.52 -4.66
N ALA A 31 5.87 7.08 -3.42
CA ALA A 31 5.83 7.86 -2.19
C ALA A 31 6.04 6.92 -0.97
N PRO A 32 6.42 7.45 0.21
CA PRO A 32 6.38 6.73 1.48
C PRO A 32 4.99 6.13 1.76
N LEU A 33 4.93 4.97 2.43
CA LEU A 33 3.64 4.36 2.83
C LEU A 33 2.84 5.23 3.80
N SER A 34 3.52 6.08 4.57
CA SER A 34 2.93 7.09 5.44
C SER A 34 2.15 8.17 4.70
N ASP A 35 2.30 8.29 3.37
CA ASP A 35 1.56 9.28 2.59
C ASP A 35 0.14 8.81 2.23
N PHE A 36 -0.24 7.58 2.57
CA PHE A 36 -1.54 6.98 2.23
C PHE A 36 -2.43 6.87 3.47
N ASP A 37 -3.72 7.08 3.29
CA ASP A 37 -4.73 6.98 4.35
C ASP A 37 -5.29 5.55 4.46
N ASP A 38 -5.38 4.84 3.33
CA ASP A 38 -5.87 3.48 3.25
C ASP A 38 -4.94 2.61 2.39
N ILE A 39 -4.72 1.37 2.83
CA ILE A 39 -3.98 0.35 2.10
C ILE A 39 -4.88 -0.85 1.91
N ILE A 40 -5.15 -1.19 0.66
CA ILE A 40 -5.90 -2.38 0.29
C ILE A 40 -4.88 -3.45 -0.08
N VAL A 41 -4.91 -4.60 0.61
CA VAL A 41 -3.98 -5.71 0.40
C VAL A 41 -4.76 -6.97 0.08
N ASP A 42 -4.26 -7.76 -0.88
CA ASP A 42 -4.80 -9.09 -1.15
C ASP A 42 -4.52 -10.04 0.04
N ALA A 43 -5.49 -10.87 0.44
CA ALA A 43 -5.34 -11.88 1.48
C ALA A 43 -4.19 -12.88 1.20
N ALA A 44 -3.80 -13.06 -0.06
CA ALA A 44 -2.66 -13.86 -0.46
C ALA A 44 -1.30 -13.28 0.01
N ALA A 45 -1.25 -12.04 0.49
CA ALA A 45 -0.03 -11.41 0.98
C ALA A 45 0.48 -12.02 2.30
N GLY A 46 -0.31 -12.84 3.00
CA GLY A 46 0.10 -13.50 4.24
C GLY A 46 0.19 -12.55 5.45
N PRO A 47 -0.06 -13.05 6.67
CA PRO A 47 -0.18 -12.20 7.87
C PRO A 47 1.13 -11.50 8.25
N GLU A 48 2.28 -12.18 8.16
CA GLU A 48 3.59 -11.60 8.54
C GLU A 48 3.97 -10.38 7.68
N GLN A 49 3.59 -10.38 6.40
CA GLN A 49 3.90 -9.28 5.49
C GLN A 49 2.95 -8.09 5.71
N ILE A 50 1.70 -8.35 6.08
CA ILE A 50 0.75 -7.29 6.46
C ILE A 50 1.21 -6.62 7.75
N GLU A 51 1.63 -7.40 8.76
CA GLU A 51 2.18 -6.88 10.01
C GLU A 51 3.43 -6.01 9.75
N ALA A 52 4.37 -6.48 8.93
CA ALA A 52 5.55 -5.69 8.57
C ALA A 52 5.22 -4.37 7.85
N LEU A 53 4.13 -4.32 7.06
CA LEU A 53 3.67 -3.07 6.44
C LEU A 53 3.05 -2.11 7.45
N GLN A 54 2.30 -2.64 8.43
CA GLN A 54 1.69 -1.86 9.51
C GLN A 54 2.73 -1.18 10.40
N GLU A 55 3.93 -1.74 10.54
CA GLU A 55 5.03 -1.10 11.28
C GLU A 55 5.53 0.21 10.61
N HIS A 56 5.17 0.46 9.36
CA HIS A 56 5.67 1.58 8.56
C HIS A 56 4.62 2.65 8.22
N THR A 57 3.38 2.50 8.69
CA THR A 57 2.29 3.45 8.39
C THR A 57 1.11 3.32 9.36
N ASP A 58 0.43 4.43 9.62
CA ASP A 58 -0.82 4.48 10.39
C ASP A 58 -2.08 4.30 9.51
N ALA A 59 -1.90 3.97 8.22
CA ALA A 59 -2.99 3.80 7.28
C ALA A 59 -3.95 2.67 7.68
N VAL A 60 -5.22 2.78 7.29
CA VAL A 60 -6.21 1.73 7.50
C VAL A 60 -6.00 0.60 6.49
N PHE A 61 -5.78 -0.63 6.98
CA PHE A 61 -5.62 -1.80 6.12
C PHE A 61 -6.96 -2.47 5.83
N HIS A 62 -7.21 -2.74 4.55
CA HIS A 62 -8.36 -3.48 4.05
C HIS A 62 -7.85 -4.75 3.36
N VAL A 63 -8.04 -5.91 3.99
CA VAL A 63 -7.67 -7.19 3.39
C VAL A 63 -8.82 -7.70 2.55
N VAL A 64 -8.57 -7.99 1.29
CA VAL A 64 -9.60 -8.44 0.33
C VAL A 64 -9.24 -9.83 -0.20
N ASP A 65 -10.17 -10.77 -0.07
CA ASP A 65 -10.12 -12.05 -0.78
C ASP A 65 -10.58 -11.83 -2.22
N VAL A 66 -9.65 -11.87 -3.18
CA VAL A 66 -9.99 -11.86 -4.60
C VAL A 66 -10.22 -13.32 -5.04
N PRO A 67 -11.39 -13.65 -5.62
CA PRO A 67 -11.77 -15.02 -5.98
C PRO A 67 -10.99 -15.61 -7.16
#